data_AF-A0A382ZS99-F1
#
_entry.id   AF-A0A382ZS99-F1
#
_cell.length_a   1.000
_cell.length_b   1.000
_cell.length_c   1.000
_cell.angle_alpha   90.00
_cell.angle_beta   90.00
_cell.angle_gamma   90.00
#
_symmetry.space_group_name_H-M   'P 1'
#
loop_
_entity.id
_entity.type
_entity.pdbx_description
1 polymer ?
#
loop_
_entity_poly.entity_id
_entity_poly.type
_entity_poly.pdbx_seq_one_letter_code
_entity_poly.pdbx_strand_id
1 'polypeptide(L)'
;MRETVLDLGSTSVPAQLDGIRIARISTVPFFVATQLRKQIESLLKRGAIVTVVTSSGTEIGQLKSIQGVEIIVLDIPRGVSLGRNFLALLRMWRLFKKKNFDITHTTTPMAGLLTSIAAIVAG
;
A
#
# COMPACT_ATOMS: atom_id res chain seq x y z
N MET A 1 -33.53 44.80 -11.99
CA MET A 1 -32.51 44.15 -11.14
C MET A 1 -32.77 42.65 -11.28
N ARG A 2 -32.02 41.98 -12.18
CA ARG A 2 -32.28 40.59 -12.59
C ARG A 2 -31.63 39.62 -11.61
N GLU A 3 -32.41 38.64 -11.17
CA GLU A 3 -31.94 37.42 -10.52
C GLU A 3 -31.04 36.62 -11.47
N THR A 4 -29.95 36.06 -10.96
CA THR A 4 -29.34 34.86 -11.53
C THR A 4 -28.67 34.07 -10.41
N VAL A 5 -29.42 33.07 -9.95
CA VAL A 5 -28.92 31.89 -9.26
C VAL A 5 -27.93 31.19 -10.18
N LEU A 6 -26.72 30.89 -9.69
CA LEU A 6 -25.78 29.96 -10.30
C LEU A 6 -25.32 29.00 -9.20
N ASP A 7 -26.12 27.95 -9.04
CA ASP A 7 -25.73 26.66 -8.50
C ASP A 7 -24.66 26.04 -9.41
N LEU A 8 -23.62 25.45 -8.83
CA LEU A 8 -22.84 24.33 -9.39
C LEU A 8 -21.85 23.84 -8.31
N GLY A 9 -22.30 22.82 -7.57
CA GLY A 9 -21.49 22.07 -6.62
C GLY A 9 -20.22 21.48 -7.23
N SER A 10 -19.07 21.74 -6.59
CA SER A 10 -17.85 20.96 -6.78
C SER A 10 -17.84 19.77 -5.81
N THR A 11 -18.74 18.81 -5.98
CA THR A 11 -18.46 17.44 -5.53
C THR A 11 -17.42 16.88 -6.48
N SER A 12 -16.13 17.09 -6.17
CA SER A 12 -15.07 16.34 -6.85
C SER A 12 -15.30 14.88 -6.50
N VAL A 13 -15.94 14.14 -7.41
CA VAL A 13 -16.04 12.69 -7.30
C VAL A 13 -14.60 12.20 -7.15
N PRO A 14 -14.26 11.52 -6.04
CA PRO A 14 -13.02 10.80 -5.89
C PRO A 14 -12.56 10.15 -7.19
N ALA A 15 -11.36 10.46 -7.69
CA ALA A 15 -10.82 9.78 -8.88
C ALA A 15 -10.99 8.26 -8.75
N GLN A 16 -11.59 7.64 -9.77
CA GLN A 16 -11.75 6.20 -9.90
C GLN A 16 -10.37 5.56 -10.12
N LEU A 17 -10.14 4.42 -9.48
CA LEU A 17 -8.86 3.70 -9.45
C LEU A 17 -9.04 2.27 -9.96
N ASP A 18 -10.05 2.04 -10.80
CA ASP A 18 -10.40 0.72 -11.32
C ASP A 18 -9.20 0.04 -11.96
N GLY A 19 -8.84 -1.14 -11.46
CA GLY A 19 -7.73 -1.95 -11.97
C GLY A 19 -6.33 -1.52 -11.52
N ILE A 20 -6.18 -0.37 -10.86
CA ILE A 20 -4.89 0.10 -10.33
C ILE A 20 -4.47 -0.75 -9.14
N ARG A 21 -3.26 -1.30 -9.18
CA ARG A 21 -2.69 -2.16 -8.14
C ARG A 21 -1.84 -1.36 -7.17
N ILE A 22 -2.30 -1.26 -5.93
CA ILE A 22 -1.66 -0.44 -4.91
C ILE A 22 -1.10 -1.32 -3.79
N ALA A 23 0.21 -1.26 -3.57
CA ALA A 23 0.87 -1.87 -2.42
C ALA A 23 0.96 -0.87 -1.25
N ARG A 24 0.44 -1.25 -0.09
CA ARG A 24 0.60 -0.54 1.20
C ARG A 24 1.53 -1.33 2.10
N ILE A 25 2.72 -0.80 2.37
CA ILE A 25 3.79 -1.51 3.06
C ILE A 25 4.08 -0.83 4.39
N SER A 26 3.98 -1.57 5.49
CA SER A 26 4.30 -1.10 6.83
C SER A 26 4.92 -2.22 7.65
N THR A 27 6.00 -1.96 8.40
CA THR A 27 6.61 -2.97 9.29
C THR A 27 5.85 -3.15 10.60
N VAL A 28 4.81 -2.33 10.83
CA VAL A 28 4.03 -2.32 12.07
C VAL A 28 2.56 -2.58 11.72
N PRO A 29 2.01 -3.76 12.05
CA PRO A 29 0.62 -4.11 11.73
C PRO A 29 -0.39 -3.22 12.45
N PHE A 30 -0.09 -2.80 13.68
CA PHE A 30 -0.89 -1.81 14.44
C PHE A 30 -1.12 -0.50 13.66
N PHE A 31 -0.09 0.02 12.98
CA PHE A 31 -0.20 1.24 12.17
C PHE A 31 -1.16 1.05 10.99
N VAL A 32 -1.13 -0.13 10.38
CA VAL A 32 -2.05 -0.47 9.29
C VAL A 32 -3.49 -0.55 9.80
N ALA A 33 -3.70 -1.25 10.92
CA ALA A 33 -5.01 -1.52 11.48
C ALA A 33 -5.72 -0.24 11.97
N THR A 34 -4.96 0.73 12.48
CA THR A 34 -5.51 1.96 13.05
C THR A 34 -5.55 3.11 12.04
N GLN A 35 -4.42 3.43 11.39
CA GLN A 35 -4.28 4.65 10.60
C GLN A 35 -4.53 4.43 9.11
N LEU A 36 -4.15 3.27 8.57
CA LEU A 36 -4.32 2.98 7.14
C LEU A 36 -5.65 2.31 6.81
N ARG A 37 -6.40 1.79 7.79
CA ARG A 37 -7.66 1.09 7.54
C ARG A 37 -8.64 1.90 6.70
N LYS A 38 -8.97 3.12 7.12
CA LYS A 38 -9.89 4.00 6.37
C LYS A 38 -9.35 4.36 4.99
N GLN A 39 -8.03 4.48 4.85
CA GLN A 39 -7.39 4.75 3.55
C GLN A 39 -7.53 3.54 2.61
N ILE A 40 -7.27 2.33 3.11
CA ILE A 40 -7.42 1.08 2.37
C ILE A 40 -8.87 0.90 1.93
N GLU A 41 -9.82 1.07 2.85
CA GLU A 41 -11.26 0.98 2.53
C GLU A 41 -11.68 2.03 1.48
N SER A 42 -11.14 3.25 1.55
CA SER A 42 -11.41 4.28 0.54
C SER A 42 -10.83 3.92 -0.83
N LEU A 43 -9.63 3.34 -0.90
CA LEU A 43 -9.02 2.89 -2.15
C LEU A 43 -9.80 1.74 -2.78
N LEU A 44 -10.22 0.76 -1.98
CA LEU A 44 -11.05 -0.36 -2.43
C LEU A 44 -12.40 0.12 -2.97
N LYS A 45 -13.05 1.08 -2.29
CA LYS A 45 -14.31 1.68 -2.76
C LYS A 45 -14.18 2.41 -4.09
N ARG A 46 -12.96 2.85 -4.46
CA ARG A 46 -12.66 3.49 -5.74
C ARG A 46 -12.28 2.49 -6.83
N GLY A 47 -12.31 1.18 -6.55
CA GLY A 47 -11.98 0.13 -7.52
C GLY A 47 -10.51 -0.29 -7.55
N ALA A 48 -9.67 0.25 -6.67
CA ALA A 48 -8.26 -0.14 -6.60
C ALA A 48 -8.11 -1.58 -6.09
N ILE A 49 -7.15 -2.30 -6.65
CA ILE A 49 -6.71 -3.60 -6.15
C ILE A 49 -5.63 -3.37 -5.09
N VAL A 50 -6.00 -3.47 -3.81
CA VAL A 50 -5.08 -3.14 -2.71
C VAL A 50 -4.44 -4.39 -2.12
N THR A 51 -3.11 -4.38 -2.04
CA THR A 51 -2.32 -5.37 -1.31
C THR A 51 -1.62 -4.71 -0.14
N VAL A 52 -1.82 -5.24 1.06
CA VAL A 52 -1.13 -4.81 2.28
C VAL A 52 0.01 -5.78 2.56
N VAL A 53 1.22 -5.25 2.69
CA VAL A 53 2.39 -6.02 3.13
C VAL A 53 2.78 -5.55 4.52
N THR A 54 2.79 -6.46 5.49
CA THR A 54 3.15 -6.15 6.87
C THR A 54 3.92 -7.27 7.54
N SER A 55 4.69 -6.95 8.58
CA SER A 55 5.24 -7.96 9.49
C SER A 55 4.11 -8.66 10.26
N SER A 56 4.41 -9.83 10.81
CA SER A 56 3.52 -10.57 11.69
C SER A 56 3.16 -9.77 12.95
N GLY A 57 1.97 -10.00 13.49
CA GLY A 57 1.48 -9.33 14.70
C GLY A 57 0.05 -9.75 15.08
N THR A 58 -0.37 -9.34 16.27
CA THR A 58 -1.69 -9.67 16.84
C THR A 58 -2.83 -9.02 16.05
N GLU A 59 -2.58 -7.91 15.36
CA GLU A 59 -3.56 -7.15 14.60
C GLU A 59 -3.83 -7.74 13.20
N ILE A 60 -3.08 -8.76 12.76
CA ILE A 60 -3.28 -9.41 11.45
C ILE A 60 -4.70 -9.95 11.30
N GLY A 61 -5.31 -10.47 12.38
CA GLY A 61 -6.70 -10.93 12.35
C GLY A 61 -7.68 -9.80 12.02
N GLN A 62 -7.47 -8.61 12.59
CA GLN A 62 -8.30 -7.43 12.33
C GLN A 62 -8.08 -6.86 10.93
N LEU A 63 -6.88 -7.02 10.37
CA LEU A 63 -6.60 -6.62 9.01
C LEU A 63 -7.29 -7.59 8.02
N LYS A 64 -7.24 -8.90 8.27
CA LYS A 64 -7.88 -9.92 7.42
C LYS A 64 -9.39 -9.82 7.37
N SER A 65 -10.02 -9.11 8.30
CA SER A 65 -11.47 -8.84 8.25
C SER A 65 -11.85 -7.75 7.25
N ILE A 66 -10.89 -7.00 6.69
CA ILE A 66 -11.15 -6.03 5.64
C ILE A 66 -11.43 -6.82 4.35
N GLN A 67 -12.66 -6.74 3.84
CA GLN A 67 -13.04 -7.43 2.61
C GLN A 67 -12.38 -6.77 1.39
N GLY A 68 -11.95 -7.57 0.43
CA GLY A 68 -11.37 -7.09 -0.84
C GLY A 68 -9.89 -6.67 -0.75
N VAL A 69 -9.25 -6.74 0.42
CA VAL A 69 -7.80 -6.51 0.55
C VAL A 69 -7.03 -7.83 0.60
N GLU A 70 -5.91 -7.89 -0.12
CA GLU A 70 -4.96 -9.00 0.04
C GLU A 70 -3.94 -8.64 1.13
N ILE A 71 -3.71 -9.54 2.08
CA ILE A 71 -2.71 -9.34 3.13
C ILE A 71 -1.59 -10.33 2.98
N ILE A 72 -0.37 -9.79 2.89
CA ILE A 72 0.85 -10.55 2.77
C ILE A 72 1.68 -10.29 4.00
N VAL A 73 1.91 -11.36 4.77
CA VAL A 73 2.80 -11.31 5.94
C VAL A 73 4.23 -11.53 5.45
N LEU A 74 5.05 -10.51 5.55
CA LEU A 74 6.48 -10.54 5.25
C LEU A 74 7.19 -9.82 6.38
N ASP A 75 7.87 -10.60 7.24
CA ASP A 75 8.63 -10.01 8.35
C ASP A 75 9.79 -9.18 7.82
N ILE A 76 9.71 -7.88 8.11
CA ILE A 76 10.77 -6.92 7.82
C ILE A 76 11.55 -6.71 9.13
N PRO A 77 12.84 -7.09 9.20
CA PRO A 77 13.61 -6.98 10.42
C PRO A 77 13.72 -5.52 10.89
N ARG A 78 13.42 -5.25 12.16
CA ARG A 78 13.66 -3.93 12.79
C ARG A 78 15.09 -3.85 13.33
N GLY A 79 16.08 -3.89 12.44
CA GLY A 79 17.50 -3.80 12.82
C GLY A 79 18.46 -3.88 11.64
N VAL A 80 19.73 -3.55 11.88
CA VAL A 80 20.80 -3.52 10.86
C VAL A 80 21.38 -4.92 10.65
N SER A 81 20.54 -5.92 10.37
CA SER A 81 21.01 -7.26 10.01
C SER A 81 21.13 -7.36 8.49
N LEU A 82 22.34 -7.15 7.96
CA LEU A 82 22.61 -7.18 6.51
C LEU A 82 22.05 -8.42 5.82
N GLY A 83 22.28 -9.62 6.37
CA GLY A 83 21.80 -10.87 5.78
C GLY A 83 20.28 -11.02 5.79
N ARG A 84 19.62 -10.73 6.92
CA ARG A 84 18.15 -10.81 7.02
C ARG A 84 17.47 -9.73 6.20
N ASN A 85 18.06 -8.54 6.12
CA ASN A 85 17.59 -7.44 5.28
C ASN A 85 17.73 -7.79 3.80
N PHE A 86 18.83 -8.42 3.38
CA PHE A 86 19.01 -8.90 2.01
C PHE A 86 17.99 -9.98 1.62
N LEU A 87 17.69 -10.91 2.53
CA LEU A 87 16.66 -11.92 2.28
C LEU A 87 15.25 -11.31 2.19
N ALA A 88 14.92 -10.38 3.09
CA ALA A 88 13.66 -9.65 3.06
C ALA A 88 13.52 -8.83 1.77
N LEU A 89 14.61 -8.18 1.33
CA LEU A 89 14.69 -7.46 0.06
C LEU A 89 14.41 -8.36 -1.13
N LEU A 90 15.05 -9.54 -1.20
CA LEU A 90 14.86 -10.48 -2.29
C LEU A 90 13.42 -11.03 -2.33
N ARG A 91 12.83 -11.29 -1.16
CA ARG A 91 11.40 -11.69 -1.06
C ARG A 91 10.48 -10.56 -1.53
N MET A 92 10.76 -9.32 -1.16
CA MET A 92 9.99 -8.16 -1.59
C MET A 92 10.11 -7.93 -3.11
N TRP A 93 11.33 -8.05 -3.66
CA TRP A 93 11.57 -7.94 -5.10
C TRP A 93 10.79 -8.98 -5.90
N ARG A 94 10.81 -10.25 -5.46
CA ARG A 94 10.00 -11.31 -6.09
C ARG A 94 8.51 -11.03 -6.00
N LEU A 95 8.05 -10.50 -4.86
CA LEU A 95 6.64 -10.13 -4.68
C LEU A 95 6.23 -9.04 -5.67
N PHE A 96 7.03 -7.99 -5.80
CA PHE A 96 6.77 -6.88 -6.71
C PHE A 96 6.76 -7.34 -8.16
N LYS A 97 7.75 -8.15 -8.59
CA LYS A 97 7.77 -8.74 -9.94
C LYS A 97 6.58 -9.65 -10.22
N LYS A 98 6.03 -10.33 -9.21
CA LYS A 98 4.86 -11.21 -9.38
C LYS A 98 3.55 -10.43 -9.44
N LYS A 99 3.42 -9.36 -8.67
CA LYS A 99 2.16 -8.63 -8.50
C LYS A 99 1.99 -7.44 -9.43
N ASN A 100 3.08 -6.90 -9.99
CA ASN A 100 3.10 -5.75 -10.89
C ASN A 100 2.30 -4.58 -10.30
N PHE A 101 2.79 -4.03 -9.19
CA PHE A 101 2.15 -2.89 -8.54
C PHE A 101 2.39 -1.62 -9.35
N ASP A 102 1.32 -0.85 -9.61
CA ASP A 102 1.40 0.46 -10.26
C ASP A 102 1.86 1.52 -9.26
N ILE A 103 1.42 1.40 -8.00
CA ILE A 103 1.73 2.36 -6.94
C ILE A 103 2.15 1.60 -5.69
N THR A 104 3.31 1.95 -5.14
CA THR A 104 3.81 1.39 -3.89
C THR A 104 4.01 2.48 -2.87
N HIS A 105 3.30 2.41 -1.75
CA HIS A 105 3.45 3.34 -0.64
C HIS A 105 3.97 2.62 0.60
N THR A 106 5.08 3.12 1.11
CA THR A 106 5.85 2.53 2.21
C THR A 106 6.07 3.57 3.30
N THR A 107 6.13 3.13 4.55
CA THR A 107 6.48 3.98 5.69
C THR A 107 7.85 3.65 6.29
N THR A 108 8.65 2.79 5.65
CA THR A 108 9.97 2.36 6.18
C THR A 108 11.10 2.41 5.14
N PRO A 109 12.36 2.63 5.61
CA PRO A 109 13.53 2.94 4.75
C PRO A 109 13.92 1.85 3.75
N MET A 110 13.41 0.61 3.90
CA MET A 110 13.65 -0.49 2.94
C MET A 110 13.16 -0.20 1.52
N ALA A 111 12.21 0.70 1.36
CA ALA A 111 11.75 1.09 0.03
C ALA A 111 12.75 1.94 -0.75
N GLY A 112 13.61 2.72 -0.08
CA GLY A 112 14.68 3.44 -0.77
C GLY A 112 15.59 2.49 -1.53
N LEU A 113 15.94 1.35 -0.91
CA LEU A 113 16.76 0.31 -1.53
C LEU A 113 16.05 -0.41 -2.69
N LEU A 114 14.74 -0.67 -2.57
CA LEU A 114 13.94 -1.26 -3.64
C LEU A 114 13.74 -0.30 -4.82
N THR A 115 13.54 0.98 -4.56
CA THR A 115 13.48 2.02 -5.61
C THR A 115 14.81 2.10 -6.34
N SER A 116 15.94 2.05 -5.64
CA SER A 116 17.27 2.00 -6.27
C SER A 116 17.45 0.75 -7.14
N ILE A 117 16.99 -0.43 -6.68
CA ILE A 117 17.10 -1.66 -7.47
C ILE A 117 16.12 -1.66 -8.66
N ALA A 118 14.91 -1.16 -8.49
CA ALA A 118 13.95 -1.00 -9.57
C ALA A 118 14.48 -0.04 -10.65
N ALA A 119 15.12 1.06 -10.26
CA ALA A 119 15.78 1.99 -11.18
C ALA A 119 16.95 1.34 -11.93
N ILE A 120 17.74 0.46 -11.26
CA ILE A 120 18.84 -0.27 -11.91
C ILE A 120 18.32 -1.35 -12.90
N VAL A 121 17.18 -1.99 -12.60
CA VAL A 121 16.62 -3.05 -13.46
C VAL A 121 15.73 -2.50 -14.59
N ALA A 122 15.26 -1.25 -14.47
CA ALA A 122 14.50 -0.55 -15.52
C ALA A 122 15.41 0.19 -16.52
N GLY A 123 16.73 0.13 -16.33
CA GLY A 123 17.75 0.58 -17.29
C GLY A 123 18.32 -0.59 -18.07
#